data_AF-A0A0G4JWP0-F1
#
_entry.id   AF-A0A0G4JWP0-F1
#
_cell.length_a   1.000
_cell.length_b   1.000
_cell.length_c   1.000
_cell.angle_alpha   90.00
_cell.angle_beta   90.00
_cell.angle_gamma   90.00
#
_symmetry.space_group_name_H-M   'P 1'
#
loop_
_entity.id
_entity.type
_entity.pdbx_description
1 polymer ?
#
loop_
_entity_poly.entity_id
_entity_poly.type
_entity_poly.pdbx_seq_one_letter_code
_entity_poly.pdbx_strand_id
1 'polypeptide(L)'
;MQYIPRLQPARLIKRYKRFLADVVTPEGKELTIHCANTGAMTGCATPGDTVWYSTSDNPKRKYPHSWELTETQQNDWICVNTLRANTLLHEALIDNRIESLASYTSCKTEVKYGSENSRIDLLLQAPGRINCYIEVKSVTLLQQGQGYFPDAITLRGQKHLRELQQVVANGERAVLFFAVLHSGIKQVSPARHIDPRYAELFIAAQQRGVEVLCYGAKLSPDGIKLTDRLPLLI
;
A
#
# COMPACT_ATOMS: atom_id res chain seq x y z
N MET A 1 -9.17 -6.41 7.62
CA MET A 1 -8.51 -6.42 8.92
C MET A 1 -9.32 -5.58 9.86
N GLN A 2 -9.44 -5.99 11.12
CA GLN A 2 -10.08 -5.18 12.16
C GLN A 2 -9.01 -4.55 13.05
N TYR A 3 -9.25 -3.32 13.50
CA TYR A 3 -8.45 -2.69 14.53
C TYR A 3 -9.07 -3.02 15.88
N ILE A 4 -8.34 -3.81 16.67
CA ILE A 4 -8.73 -4.19 18.02
C ILE A 4 -7.56 -3.85 18.95
N PRO A 5 -7.68 -2.86 19.84
CA PRO A 5 -8.84 -1.96 20.00
C PRO A 5 -9.05 -1.02 18.80
N ARG A 6 -10.24 -0.40 18.73
CA ARG A 6 -10.56 0.67 17.76
C ARG A 6 -9.50 1.77 17.80
N LEU A 7 -9.17 2.34 16.64
CA LEU A 7 -8.20 3.43 16.55
C LEU A 7 -8.66 4.68 17.30
N GLN A 8 -7.70 5.41 17.88
CA GLN A 8 -7.93 6.66 18.59
C GLN A 8 -7.65 7.85 17.67
N PRO A 9 -8.48 8.90 17.69
CA PRO A 9 -8.25 10.10 16.90
C PRO A 9 -7.26 11.07 17.58
N ALA A 10 -6.55 11.86 16.79
CA ALA A 10 -5.81 13.05 17.21
C ALA A 10 -5.71 14.03 16.04
N ARG A 11 -5.35 15.29 16.30
CA ARG A 11 -5.14 16.30 15.27
C ARG A 11 -3.66 16.43 14.92
N LEU A 12 -3.31 16.36 13.65
CA LEU A 12 -1.93 16.48 13.19
C LEU A 12 -1.38 17.89 13.42
N ILE A 13 -0.24 18.00 14.10
CA ILE A 13 0.55 19.24 14.12
C ILE A 13 1.51 19.21 12.93
N LYS A 14 2.38 18.20 12.87
CA LYS A 14 3.39 18.06 11.81
C LYS A 14 3.95 16.65 11.74
N ARG A 15 4.32 16.22 10.54
CA ARG A 15 5.20 15.07 10.30
C ARG A 15 6.64 15.56 10.09
N TYR A 16 7.61 14.88 10.68
CA TYR A 16 9.02 15.25 10.56
C TYR A 16 9.93 14.02 10.67
N LYS A 17 11.18 14.17 10.20
CA LYS A 17 12.18 13.09 10.15
C LYS A 17 11.68 11.82 9.44
N ARG A 18 10.63 11.91 8.61
CA ARG A 18 9.90 10.83 7.93
C ARG A 18 9.12 9.88 8.85
N PHE A 19 9.66 9.51 10.01
CA PHE A 19 9.11 8.47 10.88
C PHE A 19 8.43 9.00 12.16
N LEU A 20 8.32 10.31 12.37
CA LEU A 20 7.65 10.91 13.53
C LEU A 20 6.54 11.87 13.10
N ALA A 21 5.50 11.94 13.90
CA ALA A 21 4.48 12.97 13.83
C ALA A 21 4.11 13.44 15.23
N ASP A 22 4.01 14.76 15.41
CA ASP A 22 3.46 15.35 16.63
C ASP A 22 1.98 15.65 16.38
N VAL A 23 1.14 15.30 17.36
CA VAL A 23 -0.32 15.40 17.27
C VAL A 23 -0.92 15.83 18.61
N VAL A 24 -2.14 16.37 18.60
CA VAL A 24 -2.90 16.77 19.80
C VAL A 24 -4.12 15.86 19.96
N THR A 25 -4.29 15.24 21.13
CA THR A 25 -5.50 14.42 21.42
C THR A 25 -6.76 15.28 21.57
N PRO A 26 -7.97 14.67 21.57
CA PRO A 26 -9.21 15.39 21.89
C PRO A 26 -9.19 16.09 23.26
N GLU A 27 -8.41 15.60 24.21
CA GLU A 27 -8.23 16.20 25.55
C GLU A 27 -7.19 17.34 25.57
N GLY A 28 -6.60 17.69 24.43
CA GLY A 28 -5.62 18.77 24.33
C GLY A 28 -4.18 18.38 24.66
N LYS A 29 -3.88 17.08 24.79
CA LYS A 29 -2.52 16.61 25.10
C LYS A 29 -1.69 16.45 23.83
N GLU A 30 -0.47 16.99 23.83
CA GLU A 30 0.51 16.71 22.78
C GLU A 30 1.15 15.32 22.95
N LEU A 31 1.29 14.60 21.85
CA LEU A 31 2.01 13.33 21.78
C LEU A 31 2.81 13.21 20.48
N THR A 32 3.90 12.43 20.53
CA THR A 32 4.63 12.00 19.34
C THR A 32 4.27 10.56 19.01
N ILE A 33 3.86 10.32 17.76
CA ILE A 33 3.51 9.01 17.22
C ILE A 33 4.46 8.58 16.12
N HIS A 34 4.61 7.26 15.95
CA HIS A 34 5.41 6.69 14.89
C HIS A 34 4.67 6.74 13.54
N CYS A 35 5.34 7.24 12.51
CA CYS A 35 4.87 7.23 11.13
C CYS A 35 5.52 6.06 10.36
N ALA A 36 4.73 5.02 10.08
CA ALA A 36 5.18 3.81 9.38
C ALA A 36 5.21 3.96 7.85
N ASN A 37 5.56 5.14 7.36
CA ASN A 37 5.65 5.46 5.94
C ASN A 37 6.89 6.31 5.71
N THR A 38 7.80 5.82 4.87
CA THR A 38 9.06 6.50 4.56
C THR A 38 8.99 7.36 3.29
N GLY A 39 7.88 7.28 2.55
CA GLY A 39 7.62 8.03 1.33
C GLY A 39 7.30 9.50 1.58
N ALA A 40 6.97 10.22 0.50
CA ALA A 40 6.70 11.65 0.56
C ALA A 40 5.41 11.94 1.35
N MET A 41 4.41 11.05 1.26
CA MET A 41 3.08 11.25 1.87
C MET A 41 2.41 12.53 1.38
N THR A 42 2.61 12.86 0.10
CA THR A 42 2.00 14.02 -0.56
C THR A 42 0.48 13.97 -0.38
N GLY A 43 -0.10 15.02 0.21
CA GLY A 43 -1.53 15.11 0.50
C GLY A 43 -2.04 14.25 1.66
N CYS A 44 -1.18 13.49 2.36
CA CYS A 44 -1.59 12.56 3.41
C CYS A 44 -1.25 13.03 4.84
N ALA A 45 -0.56 14.17 4.98
CA ALA A 45 0.02 14.65 6.24
C ALA A 45 -0.11 16.18 6.40
N THR A 46 -1.27 16.74 6.05
CA THR A 46 -1.49 18.19 6.13
C THR A 46 -1.73 18.57 7.59
N PRO A 47 -1.01 19.55 8.16
CA PRO A 47 -1.31 20.08 9.49
C PRO A 47 -2.79 20.41 9.63
N GLY A 48 -3.38 19.95 10.73
CA GLY A 48 -4.81 20.11 11.01
C GLY A 48 -5.70 18.94 10.58
N ASP A 49 -5.20 17.99 9.78
CA ASP A 49 -5.93 16.75 9.45
C ASP A 49 -6.15 15.90 10.71
N THR A 50 -7.21 15.08 10.70
CA THR A 50 -7.44 14.08 11.75
C THR A 50 -6.59 12.86 11.45
N VAL A 51 -5.79 12.43 12.41
CA VAL A 51 -5.05 11.18 12.36
C VAL A 51 -5.72 10.15 13.25
N TRP A 52 -5.63 8.89 12.85
CA TRP A 52 -6.08 7.77 13.65
C TRP A 52 -4.90 6.86 13.93
N TYR A 53 -4.66 6.58 15.22
CA TYR A 53 -3.50 5.83 15.67
C TYR A 53 -3.88 4.59 16.47
N SER A 54 -3.05 3.56 16.35
CA SER A 54 -3.10 2.35 17.17
C SER A 54 -2.12 2.47 18.33
N THR A 55 -2.33 1.69 19.39
CA THR A 55 -1.44 1.62 20.56
C THR A 55 -0.91 0.20 20.72
N SER A 56 0.40 0.05 20.90
CA SER A 56 1.05 -1.23 21.16
C SER A 56 1.39 -1.37 22.64
N ASP A 57 1.04 -2.51 23.22
CA ASP A 57 1.35 -2.85 24.62
C ASP A 57 2.81 -3.28 24.83
N ASN A 58 3.65 -3.27 23.79
CA ASN A 58 5.04 -3.67 23.92
C ASN A 58 5.84 -2.59 24.68
N PRO A 59 6.28 -2.86 25.92
CA PRO A 59 6.94 -1.85 26.76
C PRO A 59 8.31 -1.42 26.23
N LYS A 60 8.89 -2.16 25.27
CA LYS A 60 10.18 -1.82 24.65
C LYS A 60 10.07 -0.72 23.59
N ARG A 61 8.85 -0.35 23.17
CA ARG A 61 8.66 0.68 22.14
C ARG A 61 8.85 2.08 22.73
N LYS A 62 9.78 2.84 22.15
CA LYS A 62 9.95 4.27 22.47
C LYS A 62 8.68 5.09 22.17
N TYR A 63 8.01 4.77 21.06
CA TYR A 63 6.72 5.36 20.67
C TYR A 63 5.70 4.23 20.56
N PRO A 64 4.80 4.06 21.55
CA PRO A 64 3.83 2.98 21.57
C PRO A 64 2.71 3.19 20.53
N HIS A 65 2.50 4.45 20.12
CA HIS A 65 1.45 4.83 19.19
C HIS A 65 1.95 4.83 17.74
N SER A 66 1.20 4.21 16.84
CA SER A 66 1.49 4.19 15.40
C SER A 66 0.38 4.86 14.62
N TRP A 67 0.73 5.81 13.76
CA TRP A 67 -0.20 6.45 12.84
C TRP A 67 -0.66 5.45 11.78
N GLU A 68 -1.96 5.15 11.74
CA GLU A 68 -2.56 4.18 10.82
C GLU A 68 -3.28 4.87 9.66
N LEU A 69 -4.18 5.82 9.98
CA LEU A 69 -5.03 6.49 8.99
C LEU A 69 -4.94 8.02 9.10
N THR A 70 -5.18 8.69 7.99
CA THR A 70 -5.51 10.11 7.92
C THR A 70 -6.93 10.25 7.42
N GLU A 71 -7.70 11.12 8.05
CA GLU A 71 -8.95 11.67 7.53
C GLU A 71 -8.68 13.14 7.20
N THR A 72 -8.72 13.45 5.90
CA THR A 72 -8.42 14.80 5.40
C THR A 72 -9.54 15.77 5.75
N GLN A 73 -9.25 17.06 5.67
CA GLN A 73 -10.28 18.10 5.81
C GLN A 73 -11.39 18.04 4.75
N GLN A 74 -11.17 17.30 3.66
CA GLN A 74 -12.18 17.00 2.62
C GLN A 74 -12.95 15.70 2.90
N ASN A 75 -12.74 15.08 4.07
CA ASN A 75 -13.34 13.81 4.52
C ASN A 75 -12.89 12.58 3.71
N ASP A 76 -11.76 12.67 3.01
CA ASP A 76 -11.13 11.49 2.44
C ASP A 76 -10.36 10.72 3.52
N TRP A 77 -10.58 9.42 3.55
CA TRP A 77 -9.80 8.47 4.35
C TRP A 77 -8.60 7.95 3.58
N ILE A 78 -7.45 7.88 4.25
CA ILE A 78 -6.18 7.41 3.71
C ILE A 78 -5.55 6.45 4.72
N CYS A 79 -5.15 5.24 4.31
CA CYS A 79 -4.27 4.41 5.12
C CYS A 79 -2.81 4.78 4.82
N VAL A 80 -2.19 5.47 5.77
CA VAL A 80 -0.81 5.95 5.63
C VAL A 80 0.20 4.90 6.04
N ASN A 81 -0.18 3.94 6.89
CA ASN A 81 0.67 2.82 7.27
C ASN A 81 0.76 1.80 6.13
N THR A 82 1.75 1.97 5.25
CA THR A 82 1.90 1.15 4.03
C THR A 82 2.16 -0.33 4.33
N LEU A 83 2.56 -0.68 5.55
CA LEU A 83 2.73 -2.07 5.97
C LEU A 83 1.40 -2.85 5.96
N ARG A 84 0.25 -2.17 5.92
CA ARG A 84 -1.08 -2.81 5.88
C ARG A 84 -1.42 -3.41 4.52
N ALA A 85 -0.80 -2.96 3.43
CA ALA A 85 -1.15 -3.40 2.08
C ALA A 85 -1.00 -4.93 1.90
N ASN A 86 0.10 -5.51 2.38
CA ASN A 86 0.35 -6.95 2.26
C ASN A 86 -0.67 -7.75 3.09
N THR A 87 -0.96 -7.31 4.32
CA THR A 87 -1.99 -7.94 5.18
C THR A 87 -3.37 -7.89 4.52
N LEU A 88 -3.73 -6.74 3.94
CA LEU A 88 -5.02 -6.54 3.27
C LEU A 88 -5.19 -7.44 2.05
N LEU A 89 -4.15 -7.58 1.24
CA LEU A 89 -4.14 -8.50 0.11
C LEU A 89 -4.26 -9.94 0.59
N HIS A 90 -3.48 -10.34 1.59
CA HIS A 90 -3.50 -11.69 2.15
C HIS A 90 -4.90 -12.09 2.66
N GLU A 91 -5.56 -11.23 3.42
CA GLU A 91 -6.95 -11.47 3.85
C GLU A 91 -7.94 -11.54 2.69
N ALA A 92 -7.78 -10.68 1.67
CA ALA A 92 -8.64 -10.72 0.49
C ALA A 92 -8.47 -12.01 -0.32
N LEU A 93 -7.27 -12.59 -0.34
CA LEU A 93 -7.00 -13.89 -0.95
C LEU A 93 -7.66 -15.02 -0.17
N ILE A 94 -7.54 -15.03 1.16
CA ILE A 94 -8.21 -16.03 2.03
C ILE A 94 -9.73 -15.98 1.85
N ASP A 95 -10.30 -14.78 1.76
CA ASP A 95 -11.74 -14.57 1.57
C ASP A 95 -12.20 -14.82 0.11
N ASN A 96 -11.30 -15.23 -0.80
CA ASN A 96 -11.57 -15.38 -2.24
C ASN A 96 -12.16 -14.12 -2.92
N ARG A 97 -11.81 -12.93 -2.44
CA ARG A 97 -12.32 -11.65 -2.98
C ARG A 97 -11.60 -11.17 -4.24
N ILE A 98 -10.52 -11.85 -4.63
CA ILE A 98 -9.77 -11.55 -5.85
C ILE A 98 -9.87 -12.77 -6.75
N GLU A 99 -10.93 -12.81 -7.55
CA GLU A 99 -11.32 -13.96 -8.37
C GLU A 99 -10.17 -14.50 -9.24
N SER A 100 -9.40 -13.59 -9.86
CA SER A 100 -8.25 -13.96 -10.72
C SER A 100 -7.10 -14.66 -9.97
N LEU A 101 -7.14 -14.70 -8.64
CA LEU A 101 -6.15 -15.31 -7.75
C LEU A 101 -6.76 -16.36 -6.80
N ALA A 102 -8.08 -16.60 -6.83
CA ALA A 102 -8.77 -17.48 -5.88
C ALA A 102 -8.41 -18.96 -6.02
N SER A 103 -7.86 -19.35 -7.17
CA SER A 103 -7.60 -20.76 -7.50
C SER A 103 -6.25 -21.31 -7.00
N TYR A 104 -5.53 -20.53 -6.17
CA TYR A 104 -4.30 -20.95 -5.52
C TYR A 104 -4.58 -21.48 -4.11
N THR A 105 -3.86 -22.51 -3.67
CA THR A 105 -4.12 -23.18 -2.38
C THR A 105 -3.07 -22.89 -1.31
N SER A 106 -1.96 -22.25 -1.69
CA SER A 106 -0.87 -21.87 -0.81
C SER A 106 -0.46 -20.43 -1.06
N CYS A 107 -0.19 -19.68 0.01
CA CYS A 107 0.30 -18.31 -0.02
C CYS A 107 1.49 -18.18 0.95
N LYS A 108 2.67 -17.87 0.40
CA LYS A 108 3.89 -17.59 1.17
C LYS A 108 4.20 -16.09 1.11
N THR A 109 4.73 -15.53 2.18
CA THR A 109 5.12 -14.12 2.26
C THR A 109 6.64 -13.96 2.21
N GLU A 110 7.13 -12.82 1.73
CA GLU A 110 8.55 -12.41 1.80
C GLU A 110 9.55 -13.42 1.20
N VAL A 111 9.16 -14.07 0.10
CA VAL A 111 9.97 -15.12 -0.53
C VAL A 111 11.10 -14.50 -1.36
N LYS A 112 12.34 -14.95 -1.17
CA LYS A 112 13.47 -14.49 -2.01
C LYS A 112 13.24 -14.89 -3.47
N TYR A 113 13.48 -13.96 -4.39
CA TYR A 113 13.33 -14.18 -5.83
C TYR A 113 14.23 -13.23 -6.64
N GLY A 114 14.29 -13.47 -7.95
CA GLY A 114 15.06 -12.64 -8.88
C GLY A 114 16.57 -12.80 -8.73
N SER A 115 17.30 -12.08 -9.59
CA SER A 115 18.77 -12.08 -9.62
C SER A 115 19.39 -10.98 -8.75
N GLU A 116 18.59 -10.01 -8.28
CA GLU A 116 19.09 -8.83 -7.57
C GLU A 116 18.82 -8.87 -6.05
N ASN A 117 18.70 -10.06 -5.43
CA ASN A 117 18.46 -10.23 -3.98
C ASN A 117 17.17 -9.58 -3.44
N SER A 118 16.11 -9.55 -4.25
CA SER A 118 14.79 -9.07 -3.80
C SER A 118 13.97 -10.14 -3.09
N ARG A 119 12.92 -9.69 -2.42
CA ARG A 119 11.86 -10.53 -1.86
C ARG A 119 10.54 -10.13 -2.48
N ILE A 120 9.78 -11.11 -2.94
CA ILE A 120 8.43 -10.90 -3.44
C ILE A 120 7.50 -10.81 -2.23
N ASP A 121 6.55 -9.90 -2.27
CA ASP A 121 5.61 -9.71 -1.16
C ASP A 121 4.81 -11.00 -0.90
N LEU A 122 4.23 -11.59 -1.96
CA LEU A 122 3.52 -12.87 -1.90
C LEU A 122 3.90 -13.81 -3.05
N LEU A 123 3.95 -15.11 -2.74
CA LEU A 123 4.07 -16.20 -3.70
C LEU A 123 2.87 -17.15 -3.54
N LEU A 124 2.03 -17.23 -4.57
CA LEU A 124 0.91 -18.15 -4.62
C LEU A 124 1.26 -19.42 -5.38
N GLN A 125 0.86 -20.58 -4.84
CA GLN A 125 1.13 -21.89 -5.41
C GLN A 125 -0.10 -22.80 -5.32
N ALA A 126 -0.24 -23.72 -6.27
CA ALA A 126 -1.21 -24.80 -6.23
C ALA A 126 -0.73 -25.97 -7.10
N PRO A 127 -1.15 -27.22 -6.79
CA PRO A 127 -0.82 -28.38 -7.63
C PRO A 127 -1.24 -28.18 -9.09
N GLY A 128 -0.34 -28.47 -10.03
CA GLY A 128 -0.60 -28.37 -11.47
C GLY A 128 -0.77 -26.94 -12.01
N ARG A 129 -0.39 -25.90 -11.24
CA ARG A 129 -0.43 -24.50 -11.68
C ARG A 129 0.96 -23.87 -11.66
N ILE A 130 1.20 -22.94 -12.58
CA ILE A 130 2.34 -22.04 -12.53
C ILE A 130 2.28 -21.17 -11.27
N ASN A 131 3.42 -20.90 -10.66
CA ASN A 131 3.49 -20.07 -9.47
C ASN A 131 3.14 -18.62 -9.84
N CYS A 132 2.51 -17.90 -8.90
CA CYS A 132 2.18 -16.49 -9.08
C CYS A 132 2.93 -15.63 -8.06
N TYR A 133 3.82 -14.81 -8.57
CA TYR A 133 4.59 -13.83 -7.81
C TYR A 133 3.84 -12.52 -7.79
N ILE A 134 3.55 -11.99 -6.59
CA ILE A 134 2.78 -10.76 -6.43
C ILE A 134 3.62 -9.73 -5.69
N GLU A 135 3.87 -8.62 -6.35
CA GLU A 135 4.48 -7.43 -5.76
C GLU A 135 3.37 -6.43 -5.42
N VAL A 136 3.35 -5.94 -4.18
CA VAL A 136 2.32 -5.05 -3.65
C VAL A 136 2.83 -3.62 -3.61
N LYS A 137 1.97 -2.67 -3.98
CA LYS A 137 2.23 -1.23 -3.90
C LYS A 137 1.04 -0.55 -3.24
N SER A 138 1.33 0.35 -2.30
CA SER A 138 0.31 1.24 -1.72
C SER A 138 0.16 2.47 -2.60
N VAL A 139 -1.07 2.79 -3.01
CA VAL A 139 -1.40 3.99 -3.77
C VAL A 139 -2.16 4.94 -2.85
N THR A 140 -1.54 6.07 -2.51
CA THR A 140 -2.15 7.12 -1.67
C THR A 140 -2.13 8.50 -2.31
N LEU A 141 -1.37 8.70 -3.39
CA LEU A 141 -1.30 9.98 -4.08
C LEU A 141 -2.58 10.20 -4.90
N LEU A 142 -3.39 11.18 -4.49
CA LEU A 142 -4.53 11.68 -5.25
C LEU A 142 -4.19 13.07 -5.80
N GLN A 143 -4.26 13.24 -7.11
CA GLN A 143 -4.12 14.54 -7.78
C GLN A 143 -5.15 14.66 -8.89
N GLN A 144 -5.91 15.76 -8.93
CA GLN A 144 -6.90 16.04 -9.97
C GLN A 144 -7.92 14.89 -10.19
N GLY A 145 -8.34 14.23 -9.11
CA GLY A 145 -9.29 13.10 -9.18
C GLY A 145 -8.67 11.75 -9.60
N GLN A 146 -7.36 11.71 -9.85
CA GLN A 146 -6.63 10.53 -10.32
C GLN A 146 -5.68 10.01 -9.24
N GLY A 147 -5.68 8.69 -9.04
CA GLY A 147 -4.72 8.00 -8.20
C GLY A 147 -3.41 7.74 -8.94
N TYR A 148 -2.28 7.93 -8.26
CA TYR A 148 -0.96 7.83 -8.87
C TYR A 148 0.02 7.00 -8.04
N PHE A 149 0.88 6.26 -8.73
CA PHE A 149 2.09 5.69 -8.15
C PHE A 149 3.28 5.85 -9.11
N PRO A 150 4.48 6.24 -8.64
CA PRO A 150 4.82 6.59 -7.25
C PRO A 150 4.51 8.05 -6.89
N ASP A 151 4.69 8.41 -5.60
CA ASP A 151 4.59 9.80 -5.11
C ASP A 151 5.95 10.54 -5.08
N ALA A 152 7.03 9.85 -5.43
CA ALA A 152 8.39 10.36 -5.61
C ALA A 152 9.19 9.40 -6.52
N ILE A 153 10.35 9.82 -7.04
CA ILE A 153 11.24 8.94 -7.81
C ILE A 153 11.59 7.68 -7.00
N THR A 154 11.42 6.49 -7.60
CA THR A 154 11.58 5.19 -6.90
C THR A 154 12.48 4.21 -7.64
N LEU A 155 13.79 4.29 -7.39
CA LEU A 155 14.75 3.32 -7.93
C LEU A 155 14.43 1.87 -7.51
N ARG A 156 13.90 1.68 -6.29
CA ARG A 156 13.46 0.38 -5.82
C ARG A 156 12.23 -0.14 -6.57
N GLY A 157 11.22 0.70 -6.81
CA GLY A 157 10.06 0.30 -7.60
C GLY A 157 10.43 -0.02 -9.05
N GLN A 158 11.33 0.75 -9.65
CA GLN A 158 11.86 0.48 -10.99
C GLN A 158 12.59 -0.87 -11.06
N LYS A 159 13.37 -1.20 -10.03
CA LYS A 159 14.04 -2.50 -9.90
C LYS A 159 13.03 -3.65 -9.85
N HIS A 160 12.03 -3.56 -8.99
CA HIS A 160 11.01 -4.61 -8.86
C HIS A 160 10.23 -4.84 -10.15
N LEU A 161 9.95 -3.78 -10.94
CA LEU A 161 9.33 -3.94 -12.27
C LEU A 161 10.19 -4.77 -13.23
N ARG A 162 11.52 -4.64 -13.19
CA ARG A 162 12.43 -5.47 -14.00
C ARG A 162 12.45 -6.91 -13.50
N GLU A 163 12.41 -7.13 -12.19
CA GLU A 163 12.38 -8.46 -11.61
C GLU A 163 11.07 -9.20 -11.95
N LEU A 164 9.92 -8.52 -11.93
CA LEU A 164 8.65 -9.10 -12.39
C LEU A 164 8.68 -9.47 -13.88
N GLN A 165 9.32 -8.67 -14.72
CA GLN A 165 9.53 -9.04 -16.13
C GLN A 165 10.35 -10.32 -16.26
N GLN A 166 11.38 -10.50 -15.42
CA GLN A 166 12.18 -11.72 -15.41
C GLN A 166 11.38 -12.94 -14.92
N VAL A 167 10.48 -12.76 -13.95
CA VAL A 167 9.55 -13.83 -13.51
C VAL A 167 8.73 -14.31 -14.70
N VAL A 168 8.14 -13.40 -15.47
CA VAL A 168 7.36 -13.77 -16.66
C VAL A 168 8.23 -14.43 -17.73
N ALA A 169 9.43 -13.90 -17.98
CA ALA A 169 10.37 -14.49 -18.93
C ALA A 169 10.78 -15.93 -18.55
N ASN A 170 10.75 -16.27 -17.26
CA ASN A 170 11.02 -17.62 -16.76
C ASN A 170 9.80 -18.56 -16.81
N GLY A 171 8.67 -18.11 -17.37
CA GLY A 171 7.46 -18.91 -17.53
C GLY A 171 6.53 -18.92 -16.30
N GLU A 172 6.80 -18.08 -15.31
CA GLU A 172 5.96 -17.93 -14.11
C GLU A 172 4.98 -16.76 -14.27
N ARG A 173 3.91 -16.73 -13.45
CA ARG A 173 2.96 -15.63 -13.45
C ARG A 173 3.47 -14.50 -12.54
N ALA A 174 3.38 -13.25 -13.01
CA ALA A 174 3.76 -12.07 -12.23
C ALA A 174 2.62 -11.06 -12.18
N VAL A 175 2.33 -10.55 -10.98
CA VAL A 175 1.28 -9.55 -10.73
C VAL A 175 1.89 -8.37 -9.97
N LEU A 176 1.67 -7.16 -10.47
CA LEU A 176 1.80 -5.94 -9.69
C LEU A 176 0.42 -5.57 -9.13
N PHE A 177 0.30 -5.60 -7.81
CA PHE A 177 -0.95 -5.32 -7.09
C PHE A 177 -0.90 -3.94 -6.45
N PHE A 178 -1.73 -3.02 -6.95
CA PHE A 178 -1.97 -1.73 -6.32
C PHE A 178 -3.11 -1.84 -5.29
N ALA A 179 -2.74 -1.80 -4.01
CA ALA A 179 -3.67 -1.54 -2.92
C ALA A 179 -3.92 -0.02 -2.87
N VAL A 180 -5.12 0.40 -3.29
CA VAL A 180 -5.51 1.80 -3.33
C VAL A 180 -6.06 2.20 -1.98
N LEU A 181 -5.21 2.86 -1.21
CA LEU A 181 -5.40 3.14 0.21
C LEU A 181 -5.81 4.60 0.45
N HIS A 182 -6.57 5.17 -0.49
CA HIS A 182 -7.14 6.51 -0.40
C HIS A 182 -8.55 6.49 -1.00
N SER A 183 -9.56 6.78 -0.19
CA SER A 183 -10.99 6.64 -0.53
C SER A 183 -11.47 7.55 -1.68
N GLY A 184 -10.85 8.73 -1.84
CA GLY A 184 -11.07 9.62 -2.98
C GLY A 184 -10.55 9.12 -4.33
N ILE A 185 -9.70 8.09 -4.39
CA ILE A 185 -9.18 7.54 -5.65
C ILE A 185 -10.22 6.59 -6.28
N LYS A 186 -10.57 6.84 -7.54
CA LYS A 186 -11.48 5.98 -8.33
C LYS A 186 -10.82 5.27 -9.51
N GLN A 187 -9.60 5.64 -9.86
CA GLN A 187 -8.82 5.10 -10.97
C GLN A 187 -7.33 5.32 -10.69
N VAL A 188 -6.46 4.49 -11.28
CA VAL A 188 -5.01 4.49 -11.00
C VAL A 188 -4.20 4.64 -12.28
N SER A 189 -3.11 5.39 -12.23
CA SER A 189 -2.15 5.54 -13.34
C SER A 189 -0.72 5.57 -12.82
N PRO A 190 0.27 5.14 -13.63
CA PRO A 190 1.66 5.41 -13.32
C PRO A 190 1.93 6.92 -13.36
N ALA A 191 2.63 7.45 -12.36
CA ALA A 191 2.91 8.88 -12.22
C ALA A 191 4.05 9.32 -13.15
N ARG A 192 3.81 9.37 -14.47
CA ARG A 192 4.83 9.77 -15.46
C ARG A 192 5.43 11.15 -15.17
N HIS A 193 4.63 12.08 -14.64
CA HIS A 193 5.07 13.43 -14.25
C HIS A 193 6.00 13.46 -13.02
N ILE A 194 6.08 12.36 -12.26
CA ILE A 194 6.92 12.25 -11.05
C ILE A 194 8.12 11.34 -11.31
N ASP A 195 7.89 10.14 -11.86
CA ASP A 195 8.94 9.19 -12.22
C ASP A 195 8.68 8.67 -13.65
N PRO A 196 9.16 9.40 -14.68
CA PRO A 196 9.00 8.99 -16.08
C PRO A 196 9.59 7.60 -16.34
N ARG A 197 10.70 7.26 -15.68
CA ARG A 197 11.38 5.98 -15.86
C ARG A 197 10.58 4.81 -15.29
N TYR A 198 9.96 4.99 -14.12
CA TYR A 198 9.02 4.01 -13.58
C TYR A 198 7.84 3.81 -14.54
N ALA A 199 7.27 4.89 -15.07
CA ALA A 199 6.16 4.80 -16.02
C ALA A 199 6.54 4.03 -17.31
N GLU A 200 7.71 4.31 -17.89
CA GLU A 200 8.23 3.54 -19.04
C GLU A 200 8.38 2.05 -18.71
N LEU A 201 9.01 1.73 -17.57
CA LEU A 201 9.21 0.34 -17.14
C LEU A 201 7.88 -0.35 -16.83
N PHE A 202 6.89 0.38 -16.33
CA PHE A 202 5.56 -0.12 -16.05
C PHE A 202 4.86 -0.58 -17.33
N ILE A 203 4.89 0.25 -18.38
CA ILE A 203 4.36 -0.12 -19.70
C ILE A 203 5.12 -1.30 -20.29
N ALA A 204 6.44 -1.27 -20.23
CA ALA A 204 7.28 -2.36 -20.72
C ALA A 204 7.05 -3.69 -19.95
N ALA A 205 6.66 -3.63 -18.67
CA ALA A 205 6.30 -4.80 -17.88
C ALA A 205 4.97 -5.39 -18.31
N GLN A 206 3.95 -4.56 -18.52
CA GLN A 206 2.64 -5.02 -19.01
C GLN A 206 2.74 -5.65 -20.41
N GLN A 207 3.50 -5.02 -21.32
CA GLN A 207 3.75 -5.56 -22.66
C GLN A 207 4.44 -6.93 -22.65
N ARG A 208 5.21 -7.23 -21.60
CA ARG A 208 5.87 -8.53 -21.39
C ARG A 208 5.01 -9.54 -20.64
N GLY A 209 3.77 -9.20 -20.26
CA GLY A 209 2.83 -10.11 -19.61
C GLY A 209 2.75 -9.99 -18.09
N VAL A 210 3.34 -8.95 -17.47
CA VAL A 210 3.09 -8.65 -16.05
C VAL A 210 1.66 -8.13 -15.91
N GLU A 211 0.85 -8.83 -15.12
CA GLU A 211 -0.53 -8.42 -14.84
C GLU A 211 -0.56 -7.27 -13.83
N VAL A 212 -1.52 -6.36 -13.99
CA VAL A 212 -1.71 -5.25 -13.05
C VAL A 212 -3.13 -5.27 -12.51
N LEU A 213 -3.25 -5.32 -11.18
CA LEU A 213 -4.53 -5.29 -10.46
C LEU A 213 -4.57 -4.07 -9.54
N CYS A 214 -5.65 -3.29 -9.60
CA CYS A 214 -5.88 -2.16 -8.70
C CYS A 214 -7.15 -2.44 -7.90
N TYR A 215 -7.08 -2.35 -6.57
CA TYR A 215 -8.23 -2.58 -5.71
C TYR A 215 -8.38 -1.45 -4.71
N GLY A 216 -9.60 -0.91 -4.61
CA GLY A 216 -9.96 0.09 -3.60
C GLY A 216 -9.98 -0.48 -2.19
N ALA A 217 -10.16 0.39 -1.20
CA ALA A 217 -10.36 -0.01 0.18
C ALA A 217 -11.44 0.82 0.87
N LYS A 218 -12.24 0.16 1.71
CA LYS A 218 -13.08 0.82 2.73
C LYS A 218 -12.23 0.98 3.98
N LEU A 219 -12.18 2.21 4.49
CA LEU A 219 -11.28 2.65 5.56
C LEU A 219 -12.13 3.23 6.68
N SER A 220 -11.83 2.84 7.93
CA SER A 220 -12.50 3.36 9.12
C SER A 220 -11.64 3.12 10.36
N PRO A 221 -11.93 3.77 11.49
CA PRO A 221 -11.25 3.52 12.75
C PRO A 221 -11.41 2.07 13.27
N ASP A 222 -12.43 1.35 12.79
CA ASP A 222 -12.72 -0.03 13.18
C ASP A 222 -11.96 -1.06 12.33
N GLY A 223 -11.47 -0.65 11.16
CA GLY A 223 -10.76 -1.55 10.26
C GLY A 223 -10.68 -1.08 8.82
N ILE A 224 -9.95 -1.87 8.04
CA ILE A 224 -9.73 -1.66 6.61
C ILE A 224 -10.06 -2.95 5.86
N LYS A 225 -10.70 -2.83 4.71
CA LYS A 225 -11.01 -3.97 3.83
C LYS A 225 -10.87 -3.58 2.37
N LEU A 226 -10.16 -4.37 1.57
CA LEU A 226 -10.16 -4.21 0.11
C LEU A 226 -11.58 -4.40 -0.45
N THR A 227 -11.96 -3.55 -1.40
CA THR A 227 -13.29 -3.51 -2.01
C THR A 227 -13.19 -3.93 -3.48
N ASP A 228 -13.84 -3.21 -4.38
CA ASP A 228 -13.89 -3.51 -5.80
C ASP A 228 -12.58 -3.18 -6.52
N ARG A 229 -12.44 -3.83 -7.68
CA ARG A 229 -11.39 -3.52 -8.64
C ARG A 229 -11.58 -2.10 -9.18
N LEU A 230 -10.50 -1.32 -9.23
CA LEU A 230 -10.49 0.00 -9.83
C LEU A 230 -9.86 -0.04 -11.23
N PRO A 231 -10.30 0.84 -12.15
CA PRO A 231 -9.68 0.99 -13.46
C PRO A 231 -8.20 1.40 -13.36
N LEU A 232 -7.38 0.79 -14.21
CA LEU A 232 -6.03 1.24 -14.52
C LEU A 232 -6.09 2.04 -15.82
N LEU A 233 -5.55 3.26 -15.81
CA LEU A 233 -5.38 4.10 -16.99
C LEU A 233 -3.90 4.26 -17.32
N ILE A 234 -3.56 4.08 -18.59
CA ILE A 234 -2.20 4.03 -19.14
C ILE A 234 -1.94 5.27 -20.00
#